data_AF-A0A7K1GSR9-F1
#
_entry.id   AF-A0A7K1GSR9-F1
#
_cell.length_a   1.000
_cell.length_b   1.000
_cell.length_c   1.000
_cell.angle_alpha   90.00
_cell.angle_beta   90.00
_cell.angle_gamma   90.00
#
_symmetry.space_group_name_H-M   'P 1'
#
loop_
_entity.id
_entity.type
_entity.pdbx_description
1 polymer ?
#
loop_
_entity_poly.entity_id
_entity_poly.type
_entity_poly.pdbx_seq_one_letter_code
_entity_poly.pdbx_strand_id
1 'polypeptide(L)'
;MKRPKTVPIEAVYDREEQQWVLGQNNALGQPIGEWKCWAGEGYLSSNTFFSEEGELIRCDRFHPNGALAQQMSLDEQGEHQVTYYKAAVDTDEYFPHSPFVNAHKAVKQNNSSPSAYLFYDESDSQLSVFGDNQQEMTSLLKAKEGETAKQAVERLDCFIDLLMENENLDEDYVDEIDSGFRPVELEEVSAERLAQYEQDLGIEFPPSYKSFVLEKGFIQFGQYNEFNRRLFDEYSRLSDALGYWNIDSAIEFDQTTKEKLDNIITFSYGDEGLQLQWFHCFDYNTLNPDTAEVDIIDFDQDDCHNPLASCSEQMCVGRGFDNHISRIVDMEISLILDQ
;
A
#
# COMPACT_ATOMS: atom_id res chain seq x y z
N MET A 1 38.47 -20.45 11.81
CA MET A 1 38.23 -19.16 12.49
C MET A 1 39.15 -19.05 13.70
N LYS A 2 39.76 -17.89 13.94
CA LYS A 2 40.52 -17.62 15.19
C LYS A 2 39.58 -16.95 16.18
N ARG A 3 39.45 -17.46 17.41
CA ARG A 3 38.58 -16.88 18.45
C ARG A 3 39.03 -15.45 18.79
N PRO A 4 38.15 -14.43 18.70
CA PRO A 4 38.42 -13.08 19.18
C PRO A 4 38.63 -13.04 20.70
N LYS A 5 39.37 -12.05 21.21
CA LYS A 5 39.67 -11.95 22.66
C LYS A 5 38.45 -11.65 23.53
N THR A 6 37.41 -11.06 22.94
CA THR A 6 36.14 -10.70 23.59
C THR A 6 35.20 -11.90 23.72
N VAL A 7 35.45 -12.98 22.97
CA VAL A 7 34.64 -14.20 23.02
C VAL A 7 35.15 -15.12 24.15
N PRO A 8 34.29 -15.56 25.09
CA PRO A 8 34.66 -16.48 26.16
C PRO A 8 35.32 -17.77 25.67
N ILE A 9 36.18 -18.35 26.50
CA ILE A 9 36.92 -19.57 26.11
C ILE A 9 36.00 -20.79 25.96
N GLU A 10 34.87 -20.75 26.65
CA GLU A 10 33.81 -21.76 26.69
C GLU A 10 32.89 -21.69 25.46
N ALA A 11 32.82 -20.55 24.77
CA ALA A 11 31.94 -20.40 23.61
C ALA A 11 32.39 -21.31 22.46
N VAL A 12 31.44 -22.00 21.84
CA VAL A 12 31.67 -22.93 20.72
C VAL A 12 31.40 -22.18 19.42
N TYR A 13 32.25 -22.40 18.40
CA TYR A 13 32.01 -21.80 17.09
C TYR A 13 30.99 -22.62 16.31
N ASP A 14 29.87 -22.01 15.97
CA ASP A 14 28.91 -22.50 15.00
C ASP A 14 29.38 -22.15 13.58
N ARG A 15 29.62 -23.17 12.77
CA ARG A 15 30.14 -22.99 11.40
C ARG A 15 29.06 -22.64 10.39
N GLU A 16 27.83 -23.05 10.64
CA GLU A 16 26.71 -22.83 9.74
C GLU A 16 26.31 -21.35 9.80
N GLU A 17 26.13 -20.85 11.02
CA GLU A 17 25.77 -19.45 11.31
C GLU A 17 26.98 -18.51 11.43
N GLN A 18 28.20 -19.04 11.29
CA GLN A 18 29.47 -18.29 11.37
C GLN A 18 29.64 -17.43 12.64
N GLN A 19 29.12 -17.91 13.76
CA GLN A 19 29.10 -17.18 15.04
C GLN A 19 29.65 -18.03 16.19
N TRP A 20 29.98 -17.41 17.31
CA TRP A 20 30.30 -18.10 18.55
C TRP A 20 29.07 -18.15 19.44
N VAL A 21 28.78 -19.28 20.07
CA VAL A 21 27.61 -19.48 20.92
C VAL A 21 28.01 -20.01 22.29
N LEU A 22 27.33 -19.53 23.34
CA LEU A 22 27.48 -20.01 24.71
C LEU A 22 26.09 -20.12 25.34
N GLY A 23 25.73 -21.33 25.78
CA GLY A 23 24.46 -21.60 26.44
C GLY A 23 24.41 -23.04 26.94
N GLN A 24 23.25 -23.43 27.47
CA GLN A 24 23.01 -24.79 27.97
C GLN A 24 21.78 -25.39 27.32
N ASN A 25 21.81 -26.71 27.13
CA ASN A 25 20.67 -27.49 26.67
C ASN A 25 20.14 -28.37 27.81
N ASN A 26 18.84 -28.60 27.84
CA ASN A 26 18.22 -29.60 28.72
C ASN A 26 18.51 -31.03 28.23
N ALA A 27 18.00 -32.04 28.96
CA ALA A 27 18.18 -33.45 28.63
C ALA A 27 17.57 -33.86 27.28
N LEU A 28 16.65 -33.06 26.73
CA LEU A 28 16.02 -33.26 25.42
C LEU A 28 16.78 -32.54 24.29
N GLY A 29 17.84 -31.80 24.61
CA GLY A 29 18.63 -31.04 23.63
C GLY A 29 18.03 -29.66 23.28
N GLN A 30 17.04 -29.18 24.03
CA GLN A 30 16.45 -27.84 23.83
C GLN A 30 17.23 -26.78 24.61
N PRO A 31 17.33 -25.54 24.10
CA PRO A 31 18.04 -24.47 24.79
C PRO A 31 17.31 -24.06 26.07
N ILE A 32 18.05 -23.88 27.16
CA ILE A 32 17.51 -23.39 28.45
C ILE A 32 18.37 -22.23 28.98
N GLY A 33 17.75 -21.35 29.77
CA GLY A 33 18.46 -20.24 30.42
C GLY A 33 18.99 -19.20 29.43
N GLU A 34 20.13 -18.58 29.79
CA GLU A 34 20.77 -17.52 28.99
C GLU A 34 21.66 -18.12 27.88
N TRP A 35 21.44 -17.65 26.65
CA TRP A 35 22.22 -17.97 25.45
C TRP A 35 22.82 -16.70 24.88
N LYS A 36 24.14 -16.69 24.68
CA LYS A 36 24.88 -15.56 24.09
C LYS A 36 25.47 -15.96 22.77
N CYS A 37 25.31 -15.09 21.78
CA CYS A 37 25.95 -15.22 20.48
C CYS A 37 26.89 -14.04 20.22
N TRP A 38 28.06 -14.33 19.66
CA TRP A 38 29.01 -13.32 19.20
C TRP A 38 29.27 -13.51 17.71
N ALA A 39 29.30 -12.40 16.97
CA ALA A 39 29.69 -12.40 15.57
C ALA A 39 31.14 -12.89 15.37
N GLY A 40 31.54 -13.16 14.13
CA GLY A 40 32.87 -13.65 13.78
C GLY A 40 34.01 -12.71 14.26
N GLU A 41 33.73 -11.41 14.28
CA GLU A 41 34.61 -10.32 14.73
C GLU A 41 34.69 -10.24 16.27
N GLY A 42 33.73 -10.83 16.98
CA GLY A 42 33.75 -11.02 18.43
C GLY A 42 32.94 -10.01 19.24
N TYR A 43 32.15 -9.13 18.62
CA TYR A 43 31.13 -8.37 19.35
C TYR A 43 29.94 -9.27 19.69
N LEU A 44 29.25 -8.98 20.79
CA LEU A 44 28.02 -9.69 21.17
C LEU A 44 26.92 -9.30 20.19
N SER A 45 26.36 -10.26 19.46
CA SER A 45 25.29 -10.01 18.49
C SER A 45 23.91 -10.26 19.10
N SER A 46 23.77 -11.23 20.01
CA SER A 46 22.50 -11.47 20.70
C SER A 46 22.65 -12.08 22.10
N ASN A 47 21.60 -11.85 22.91
CA ASN A 47 21.38 -12.48 24.20
C ASN A 47 19.93 -12.95 24.31
N THR A 48 19.75 -14.26 24.44
CA THR A 48 18.44 -14.92 24.38
C THR A 48 18.17 -15.67 25.68
N PHE A 49 16.95 -15.59 26.18
CA PHE A 49 16.53 -16.25 27.40
C PHE A 49 15.43 -17.28 27.09
N PHE A 50 15.64 -18.51 27.53
CA PHE A 50 14.70 -19.62 27.36
C PHE A 50 14.20 -20.15 28.73
N SER A 51 12.98 -20.67 28.75
CA SER A 51 12.44 -21.42 29.89
C SER A 51 13.12 -22.77 30.05
N GLU A 52 12.79 -23.50 31.13
CA GLU A 52 13.30 -24.86 31.36
C GLU A 52 12.74 -25.88 30.32
N GLU A 53 11.56 -25.58 29.78
CA GLU A 53 10.89 -26.32 28.71
C GLU A 53 11.44 -25.99 27.32
N GLY A 54 12.33 -25.00 27.22
CA GLY A 54 12.96 -24.55 25.99
C GLY A 54 12.13 -23.55 25.18
N GLU A 55 11.16 -22.89 25.80
CA GLU A 55 10.36 -21.83 25.17
C GLU A 55 11.10 -20.49 25.23
N LEU A 56 10.95 -19.67 24.19
CA LEU A 56 11.60 -18.37 24.10
C LEU A 56 10.89 -17.33 24.97
N ILE A 57 11.60 -16.76 25.94
CA ILE A 57 11.08 -15.73 26.85
C ILE A 57 11.42 -14.32 26.34
N ARG A 58 12.68 -14.12 25.95
CA ARG A 58 13.20 -12.82 25.51
C ARG A 58 14.39 -13.00 24.58
N CYS A 59 14.53 -12.12 23.60
CA CYS A 59 15.72 -12.02 22.76
C CYS A 59 16.13 -10.55 22.63
N ASP A 60 17.37 -10.24 22.97
CA ASP A 60 17.98 -8.95 22.69
C ASP A 60 19.03 -9.13 21.57
N ARG A 61 19.03 -8.28 20.55
CA ARG A 61 20.10 -8.14 19.56
C ARG A 61 20.85 -6.84 19.76
N PHE A 62 22.12 -6.82 19.41
CA PHE A 62 22.99 -5.67 19.62
C PHE A 62 23.71 -5.25 18.34
N HIS A 63 23.83 -3.94 18.15
CA HIS A 63 24.72 -3.36 17.16
C HIS A 63 26.19 -3.69 17.47
N PRO A 64 27.11 -3.57 16.51
CA PRO A 64 28.55 -3.80 16.73
C PRO A 64 29.17 -2.91 17.82
N ASN A 65 28.59 -1.74 18.10
CA ASN A 65 29.01 -0.84 19.18
C ASN A 65 28.50 -1.25 20.58
N GLY A 66 27.68 -2.31 20.66
CA GLY A 66 27.08 -2.82 21.89
C GLY A 66 25.75 -2.18 22.29
N ALA A 67 25.25 -1.19 21.54
CA ALA A 67 23.89 -0.66 21.73
C ALA A 67 22.85 -1.72 21.34
N LEU A 68 21.68 -1.66 21.98
CA LEU A 68 20.56 -2.54 21.64
C LEU A 68 20.06 -2.20 20.23
N ALA A 69 19.85 -3.21 19.39
CA ALA A 69 19.31 -3.08 18.04
C ALA A 69 17.87 -3.59 17.96
N GLN A 70 17.59 -4.69 18.67
CA GLN A 70 16.27 -5.30 18.72
C GLN A 70 16.02 -5.87 20.11
N GLN A 71 14.78 -5.79 20.55
CA GLN A 71 14.27 -6.49 21.72
C GLN A 71 12.97 -7.17 21.38
N MET A 72 12.87 -8.44 21.71
CA MET A 72 11.64 -9.22 21.65
C MET A 72 11.32 -9.76 23.03
N SER A 73 10.10 -9.58 23.49
CA SER A 73 9.60 -10.09 24.77
C SER A 73 8.12 -10.44 24.67
N LEU A 74 7.61 -11.24 25.60
CA LEU A 74 6.18 -11.48 25.74
C LEU A 74 5.51 -10.27 26.43
N ASP A 75 4.36 -9.86 25.92
CA ASP A 75 3.49 -8.87 26.56
C ASP A 75 2.59 -9.49 27.65
N GLU A 76 1.68 -8.71 28.24
CA GLU A 76 0.77 -9.16 29.29
C GLU A 76 -0.21 -10.26 28.82
N GLN A 77 -0.44 -10.34 27.51
CA GLN A 77 -1.30 -11.30 26.85
C GLN A 77 -0.54 -12.56 26.41
N GLY A 78 0.79 -12.57 26.55
CA GLY A 78 1.65 -13.64 26.10
C GLY A 78 1.93 -13.61 24.60
N GLU A 79 1.68 -12.48 23.92
CA GLU A 79 2.09 -12.28 22.53
C GLU A 79 3.50 -11.68 22.49
N HIS A 80 4.27 -11.99 21.43
CA HIS A 80 5.58 -11.39 21.25
C HIS A 80 5.43 -9.93 20.80
N GLN A 81 5.97 -9.00 21.57
CA GLN A 81 6.20 -7.63 21.15
C GLN A 81 7.65 -7.49 20.69
N VAL A 82 7.85 -6.80 19.56
CA VAL A 82 9.18 -6.54 18.99
C VAL A 82 9.42 -5.04 18.93
N THR A 83 10.53 -4.61 19.52
CA THR A 83 11.02 -3.23 19.48
C THR A 83 12.38 -3.18 18.79
N TYR A 84 12.56 -2.22 17.90
CA TYR A 84 13.80 -1.94 17.18
C TYR A 84 14.35 -0.60 17.63
N TYR A 85 15.68 -0.47 17.61
CA TYR A 85 16.40 0.72 18.02
C TYR A 85 17.42 1.08 16.94
N LYS A 86 17.50 2.36 16.58
CA LYS A 86 18.42 2.88 15.57
C LYS A 86 19.74 3.25 16.25
N ALA A 87 20.87 2.80 15.71
CA ALA A 87 22.17 3.22 16.19
C ALA A 87 22.47 4.68 15.80
N ALA A 88 23.31 5.36 16.59
CA ALA A 88 23.81 6.71 16.27
C ALA A 88 24.80 6.73 15.08
N VAL A 89 25.20 5.56 14.58
CA VAL A 89 26.06 5.37 13.41
C VAL A 89 25.44 4.27 12.56
N ASP A 90 25.59 4.33 11.24
CA ASP A 90 25.05 3.29 10.36
C ASP A 90 25.68 1.93 10.67
N THR A 91 24.84 0.90 10.70
CA THR A 91 25.22 -0.50 10.92
C THR A 91 24.38 -1.41 10.04
N ASP A 92 24.82 -2.65 9.85
CA ASP A 92 24.06 -3.65 9.10
C ASP A 92 22.88 -4.27 9.88
N GLU A 93 22.67 -3.91 11.15
CA GLU A 93 21.49 -4.36 11.90
C GLU A 93 20.23 -3.67 11.39
N TYR A 94 19.16 -4.45 11.24
CA TYR A 94 17.90 -3.99 10.68
C TYR A 94 17.21 -2.97 11.60
N PHE A 95 16.74 -1.89 11.00
CA PHE A 95 15.76 -0.96 11.57
C PHE A 95 14.63 -0.82 10.54
N PRO A 96 13.33 -0.87 10.94
CA PRO A 96 12.23 -0.67 10.02
C PRO A 96 12.39 0.64 9.23
N HIS A 97 12.01 0.60 7.94
CA HIS A 97 11.93 1.83 7.16
C HIS A 97 10.98 2.79 7.89
N SER A 98 11.44 4.01 8.10
CA SER A 98 10.74 5.02 8.88
C SER A 98 10.64 6.26 8.01
N PRO A 99 9.45 6.84 7.87
CA PRO A 99 9.32 8.11 7.16
C PRO A 99 9.92 9.26 7.97
N PHE A 100 10.25 9.05 9.26
CA PHE A 100 10.82 10.09 10.13
C PHE A 100 12.34 10.03 10.23
N VAL A 101 13.01 11.17 10.00
CA VAL A 101 14.48 11.31 10.08
C VAL A 101 14.98 11.12 11.52
N ASN A 102 14.20 11.58 12.49
CA ASN A 102 14.51 11.53 13.92
C ASN A 102 14.00 10.27 14.64
N ALA A 103 13.50 9.26 13.91
CA ALA A 103 13.11 8.00 14.52
C ALA A 103 14.32 7.28 15.13
N HIS A 104 14.24 7.03 16.43
CA HIS A 104 15.24 6.29 17.19
C HIS A 104 14.74 4.90 17.61
N LYS A 105 13.43 4.73 17.76
CA LYS A 105 12.80 3.49 18.20
C LYS A 105 11.56 3.18 17.35
N ALA A 106 11.37 1.91 17.01
CA ALA A 106 10.18 1.43 16.31
C ALA A 106 9.58 0.23 17.06
N VAL A 107 8.28 0.25 17.33
CA VAL A 107 7.55 -0.84 17.99
C VAL A 107 6.61 -1.47 16.98
N LYS A 108 6.80 -2.76 16.70
CA LYS A 108 5.93 -3.52 15.79
C LYS A 108 4.55 -3.70 16.42
N GLN A 109 3.50 -3.36 15.67
CA GLN A 109 2.13 -3.63 16.08
C GLN A 109 1.76 -5.09 15.78
N ASN A 110 1.22 -5.78 16.78
CA ASN A 110 0.70 -7.13 16.59
C ASN A 110 -0.62 -7.06 15.82
N ASN A 111 -0.86 -8.08 14.97
CA ASN A 111 -2.13 -8.27 14.24
C ASN A 111 -2.47 -7.21 13.16
N SER A 112 -1.53 -6.37 12.75
CA SER A 112 -1.64 -5.54 11.53
C SER A 112 -1.07 -6.30 10.31
N SER A 113 -1.80 -6.32 9.20
CA SER A 113 -1.29 -6.78 7.89
C SER A 113 -1.58 -5.71 6.85
N PRO A 114 -0.56 -5.07 6.24
CA PRO A 114 0.89 -5.27 6.44
C PRO A 114 1.37 -4.92 7.88
N SER A 115 2.61 -5.29 8.21
CA SER A 115 3.18 -5.00 9.54
C SER A 115 3.30 -3.49 9.75
N ALA A 116 2.54 -2.93 10.68
CA ALA A 116 2.60 -1.51 11.05
C ALA A 116 3.59 -1.31 12.22
N TYR A 117 4.24 -0.15 12.23
CA TYR A 117 5.19 0.25 13.28
C TYR A 117 4.79 1.58 13.91
N LEU A 118 4.95 1.67 15.24
CA LEU A 118 4.91 2.94 15.96
C LEU A 118 6.34 3.45 16.13
N PHE A 119 6.63 4.65 15.63
CA PHE A 119 7.95 5.26 15.73
C PHE A 119 8.03 6.24 16.90
N TYR A 120 9.22 6.40 17.47
CA TYR A 120 9.50 7.28 18.59
C TYR A 120 10.86 7.95 18.43
N ASP A 121 10.99 9.16 18.96
CA ASP A 121 12.25 9.91 19.01
C ASP A 121 13.16 9.45 20.18
N GLU A 122 14.33 10.10 20.34
CA GLU A 122 15.28 9.82 21.43
C GLU A 122 14.73 10.13 22.84
N SER A 123 13.63 10.88 22.94
CA SER A 123 12.95 11.21 24.21
C SER A 123 11.84 10.23 24.57
N ASP A 124 11.67 9.17 23.78
CA ASP A 124 10.53 8.23 23.84
C ASP A 124 9.17 8.88 23.54
N SER A 125 9.15 10.05 22.89
CA SER A 125 7.91 10.66 22.40
C SER A 125 7.49 9.99 21.09
N GLN A 126 6.22 9.58 21.00
CA GLN A 126 5.70 8.93 19.79
C GLN A 126 5.69 9.92 18.64
N LEU A 127 6.34 9.55 17.54
CA LEU A 127 6.30 10.27 16.28
C LEU A 127 4.99 9.96 15.57
N SER A 128 4.35 11.00 15.06
CA SER A 128 3.13 10.89 14.28
C SER A 128 3.33 11.55 12.94
N VAL A 129 2.89 10.84 11.90
CA VAL A 129 2.83 11.35 10.54
C VAL A 129 2.02 12.66 10.51
N PHE A 130 1.01 12.75 11.37
CA PHE A 130 0.10 13.88 11.39
C PHE A 130 0.55 15.08 12.24
N GLY A 131 1.61 14.94 13.06
CA GLY A 131 2.11 16.03 13.92
C GLY A 131 1.00 16.77 14.69
N ASP A 132 1.07 18.11 14.68
CA ASP A 132 0.06 19.00 15.27
C ASP A 132 -1.25 19.06 14.45
N ASN A 133 -1.23 18.60 13.20
CA ASN A 133 -2.35 18.60 12.25
C ASN A 133 -3.23 17.34 12.34
N GLN A 134 -3.10 16.54 13.41
CA GLN A 134 -3.80 15.25 13.57
C GLN A 134 -5.31 15.32 13.27
N GLN A 135 -6.00 16.34 13.78
CA GLN A 135 -7.44 16.47 13.57
C GLN A 135 -7.79 16.74 12.09
N GLU A 136 -7.02 17.59 11.43
CA GLU A 136 -7.23 17.95 10.03
C GLU A 136 -6.94 16.75 9.13
N MET A 137 -5.79 16.10 9.31
CA MET A 137 -5.41 14.89 8.59
C MET A 137 -6.44 13.77 8.75
N THR A 138 -6.93 13.55 9.98
CA THR A 138 -7.98 12.54 10.25
C THR A 138 -9.26 12.82 9.44
N SER A 139 -9.58 14.09 9.20
CA SER A 139 -10.76 14.49 8.42
C SER A 139 -10.63 14.26 6.92
N LEU A 140 -9.40 14.05 6.42
CA LEU A 140 -9.08 13.80 5.02
C LEU A 140 -8.97 12.31 4.69
N LEU A 141 -8.88 11.43 5.70
CA LEU A 141 -8.67 9.98 5.53
C LEU A 141 -9.80 9.26 4.78
N LYS A 142 -11.01 9.85 4.73
CA LYS A 142 -12.16 9.24 4.07
C LYS A 142 -13.00 10.27 3.35
N ALA A 143 -13.60 9.84 2.26
CA ALA A 143 -14.58 10.60 1.51
C ALA A 143 -15.75 11.05 2.40
N LYS A 144 -16.23 12.28 2.14
CA LYS A 144 -17.48 12.79 2.73
C LYS A 144 -18.67 12.34 1.89
N GLU A 145 -19.84 12.22 2.52
CA GLU A 145 -21.06 11.88 1.79
C GLU A 145 -21.35 12.94 0.70
N GLY A 146 -21.49 12.48 -0.55
CA GLY A 146 -21.72 13.34 -1.71
C GLY A 146 -20.49 14.11 -2.21
N GLU A 147 -19.29 13.74 -1.77
CA GLU A 147 -18.03 14.24 -2.33
C GLU A 147 -17.99 14.04 -3.85
N THR A 148 -17.59 15.07 -4.59
CA THR A 148 -17.41 14.97 -6.04
C THR A 148 -16.01 14.44 -6.37
N ALA A 149 -15.81 13.90 -7.57
CA ALA A 149 -14.48 13.48 -8.03
C ALA A 149 -13.43 14.60 -7.90
N LYS A 150 -13.82 15.84 -8.20
CA LYS A 150 -12.95 17.01 -8.02
C LYS A 150 -12.56 17.22 -6.55
N GLN A 151 -13.53 17.17 -5.65
CA GLN A 151 -13.27 17.35 -4.21
C GLN A 151 -12.42 16.21 -3.66
N ALA A 152 -12.58 14.98 -4.16
CA ALA A 152 -11.72 13.86 -3.81
C ALA A 152 -10.26 14.11 -4.22
N VAL A 153 -10.02 14.58 -5.46
CA VAL A 153 -8.66 14.95 -5.91
C VAL A 153 -8.07 16.08 -5.06
N GLU A 154 -8.85 17.14 -4.80
CA GLU A 154 -8.43 18.25 -3.94
C GLU A 154 -8.13 17.80 -2.50
N ARG A 155 -8.86 16.78 -2.01
CA ARG A 155 -8.61 16.17 -0.70
C ARG A 155 -7.29 15.41 -0.66
N LEU A 156 -6.94 14.69 -1.72
CA LEU A 156 -5.63 14.05 -1.84
C LEU A 156 -4.50 15.08 -1.88
N ASP A 157 -4.63 16.12 -2.70
CA ASP A 157 -3.65 17.20 -2.78
C ASP A 157 -3.45 17.86 -1.40
N CYS A 158 -4.54 18.19 -0.71
CA CYS A 158 -4.48 18.77 0.63
C CYS A 158 -3.85 17.83 1.66
N PHE A 159 -4.12 16.53 1.56
CA PHE A 159 -3.50 15.52 2.44
C PHE A 159 -1.99 15.46 2.21
N ILE A 160 -1.54 15.44 0.94
CA ILE A 160 -0.12 15.45 0.59
C ILE A 160 0.54 16.75 1.06
N ASP A 161 -0.07 17.90 0.82
CA ASP A 161 0.49 19.20 1.24
C ASP A 161 0.69 19.26 2.76
N LEU A 162 -0.33 18.86 3.55
CA LEU A 162 -0.24 18.81 5.01
C LEU A 162 0.79 17.81 5.51
N LEU A 163 0.98 16.71 4.78
CA LEU A 163 2.00 15.71 5.07
C LEU A 163 3.40 16.30 4.85
N MET A 164 3.61 17.00 3.73
CA MET A 164 4.88 17.65 3.38
C MET A 164 5.27 18.80 4.32
N GLU A 165 4.30 19.42 5.01
CA GLU A 165 4.57 20.42 6.05
C GLU A 165 5.24 19.81 7.31
N ASN A 166 5.25 18.49 7.47
CA ASN A 166 5.87 17.83 8.61
C ASN A 166 7.41 17.79 8.45
N GLU A 167 8.09 18.72 9.11
CA GLU A 167 9.56 18.87 9.11
C GLU A 167 10.34 17.62 9.58
N ASN A 168 9.66 16.63 10.18
CA ASN A 168 10.31 15.40 10.63
C ASN A 168 10.38 14.32 9.53
N LEU A 169 9.75 14.52 8.38
CA LEU A 169 9.77 13.56 7.29
C LEU A 169 11.11 13.57 6.56
N ASP A 170 11.52 12.40 6.08
CA ASP A 170 12.70 12.22 5.24
C ASP A 170 12.49 12.84 3.85
N GLU A 171 13.54 13.49 3.32
CA GLU A 171 13.46 14.19 2.02
C GLU A 171 13.16 13.19 0.87
N ASP A 172 13.74 11.98 0.91
CA ASP A 172 13.49 10.97 -0.10
C ASP A 172 12.03 10.47 -0.02
N TYR A 173 11.47 10.37 1.19
CA TYR A 173 10.07 10.00 1.40
C TYR A 173 9.11 11.10 0.92
N VAL A 174 9.43 12.37 1.18
CA VAL A 174 8.67 13.52 0.67
C VAL A 174 8.67 13.55 -0.86
N ASP A 175 9.83 13.35 -1.48
CA ASP A 175 9.96 13.29 -2.93
C ASP A 175 9.20 12.08 -3.53
N GLU A 176 9.23 10.92 -2.85
CA GLU A 176 8.45 9.74 -3.26
C GLU A 176 6.94 10.02 -3.20
N ILE A 177 6.45 10.68 -2.15
CA ILE A 177 5.02 11.02 -2.04
C ILE A 177 4.62 12.01 -3.13
N ASP A 178 5.36 13.11 -3.28
CA ASP A 178 4.99 14.18 -4.20
C ASP A 178 5.03 13.70 -5.65
N SER A 179 6.09 12.97 -6.03
CA SER A 179 6.22 12.45 -7.39
C SER A 179 5.36 11.21 -7.65
N GLY A 180 5.18 10.35 -6.65
CA GLY A 180 4.54 9.05 -6.78
C GLY A 180 3.02 9.09 -6.66
N PHE A 181 2.48 9.91 -5.75
CA PHE A 181 1.07 9.87 -5.38
C PHE A 181 0.26 11.09 -5.79
N ARG A 182 0.91 12.24 -6.03
CA ARG A 182 0.18 13.43 -6.46
C ARG A 182 -0.47 13.18 -7.82
N PRO A 183 -1.79 13.47 -7.97
CA PRO A 183 -2.46 13.32 -9.26
C PRO A 183 -1.83 14.23 -10.32
N VAL A 184 -1.54 13.67 -11.50
CA VAL A 184 -0.93 14.41 -12.61
C VAL A 184 -1.97 14.61 -13.71
N GLU A 185 -2.21 15.87 -14.09
CA GLU A 185 -3.02 16.21 -15.26
C GLU A 185 -2.20 15.92 -16.53
N LEU A 186 -2.69 14.99 -17.37
CA LEU A 186 -2.00 14.51 -18.56
C LEU A 186 -2.34 15.33 -19.81
N GLU A 187 -3.64 15.57 -20.02
CA GLU A 187 -4.15 16.19 -21.23
C GLU A 187 -5.47 16.92 -20.96
N GLU A 188 -5.61 18.15 -21.44
CA GLU A 188 -6.89 18.86 -21.43
C GLU A 188 -7.89 18.21 -22.41
N VAL A 189 -9.16 18.13 -22.02
CA VAL A 189 -10.21 17.53 -22.86
C VAL A 189 -11.24 18.58 -23.21
N SER A 190 -11.44 18.81 -24.51
CA SER A 190 -12.47 19.72 -24.98
C SER A 190 -13.84 19.03 -25.04
N ALA A 191 -14.90 19.84 -24.96
CA ALA A 191 -16.28 19.38 -25.11
C ALA A 191 -16.52 18.73 -26.48
N GLU A 192 -15.88 19.24 -27.55
CA GLU A 192 -15.99 18.69 -28.89
C GLU A 192 -15.37 17.29 -28.97
N ARG A 193 -14.21 17.08 -28.35
CA ARG A 193 -13.57 15.75 -28.31
C ARG A 193 -14.44 14.76 -27.55
N LEU A 194 -14.99 15.17 -26.40
CA LEU A 194 -15.86 14.32 -25.60
C LEU A 194 -17.15 13.95 -26.36
N ALA A 195 -17.76 14.91 -27.04
CA ALA A 195 -18.93 14.67 -27.90
C ALA A 195 -18.63 13.74 -29.08
N GLN A 196 -17.41 13.78 -29.63
CA GLN A 196 -16.99 12.85 -30.68
C GLN A 196 -16.92 11.41 -30.13
N TYR A 197 -16.38 11.21 -28.92
CA TYR A 197 -16.39 9.89 -28.28
C TYR A 197 -17.81 9.38 -27.99
N GLU A 198 -18.70 10.23 -27.49
CA GLU A 198 -20.13 9.90 -27.31
C GLU A 198 -20.76 9.44 -28.63
N GLN A 199 -20.48 10.15 -29.72
CA GLN A 199 -20.97 9.80 -31.06
C GLN A 199 -20.41 8.45 -31.55
N ASP A 200 -19.11 8.22 -31.39
CA ASP A 200 -18.43 7.02 -31.90
C ASP A 200 -18.88 5.76 -31.13
N LEU A 201 -19.10 5.89 -29.83
CA LEU A 201 -19.56 4.80 -28.96
C LEU A 201 -21.07 4.59 -29.02
N GLY A 202 -21.83 5.65 -29.37
CA GLY A 202 -23.30 5.65 -29.37
C GLY A 202 -23.90 5.75 -27.97
N ILE A 203 -23.26 6.50 -27.06
CA ILE A 203 -23.63 6.66 -25.66
C ILE A 203 -23.67 8.15 -25.29
N GLU A 204 -24.22 8.46 -24.12
CA GLU A 204 -23.98 9.74 -23.44
C GLU A 204 -23.18 9.47 -22.17
N PHE A 205 -22.06 10.17 -21.96
CA PHE A 205 -21.26 9.98 -20.76
C PHE A 205 -21.96 10.48 -19.49
N PRO A 206 -21.70 9.87 -18.32
CA PRO A 206 -22.31 10.28 -17.07
C PRO A 206 -22.05 11.77 -16.75
N PRO A 207 -23.04 12.51 -16.22
CA PRO A 207 -22.86 13.93 -15.92
C PRO A 207 -21.69 14.24 -14.97
N SER A 208 -21.49 13.44 -13.90
CA SER A 208 -20.35 13.64 -13.01
C SER A 208 -19.01 13.43 -13.71
N TYR A 209 -18.94 12.47 -14.62
CA TYR A 209 -17.76 12.23 -15.44
C TYR A 209 -17.45 13.41 -16.37
N LYS A 210 -18.44 13.85 -17.16
CA LYS A 210 -18.27 14.98 -18.09
C LYS A 210 -17.83 16.25 -17.37
N SER A 211 -18.46 16.54 -16.23
CA SER A 211 -18.10 17.73 -15.43
C SER A 211 -16.65 17.68 -14.98
N PHE A 212 -16.17 16.51 -14.56
CA PHE A 212 -14.81 16.34 -14.07
C PHE A 212 -13.79 16.45 -15.19
N VAL A 213 -13.95 15.68 -16.27
CA VAL A 213 -12.96 15.60 -17.35
C VAL A 213 -12.85 16.90 -18.16
N LEU A 214 -13.94 17.65 -18.31
CA LEU A 214 -13.88 18.97 -18.95
C LEU A 214 -13.16 20.02 -18.09
N GLU A 215 -13.10 19.82 -16.78
CA GLU A 215 -12.43 20.74 -15.87
C GLU A 215 -10.97 20.37 -15.59
N LYS A 216 -10.70 19.07 -15.39
CA LYS A 216 -9.40 18.55 -14.97
C LYS A 216 -8.63 17.82 -16.06
N GLY A 217 -9.26 17.57 -17.21
CA GLY A 217 -8.68 16.77 -18.26
C GLY A 217 -8.52 15.30 -17.85
N PHE A 218 -7.54 14.64 -18.46
CA PHE A 218 -7.10 13.30 -18.10
C PHE A 218 -6.18 13.36 -16.90
N ILE A 219 -6.35 12.44 -15.95
CA ILE A 219 -5.55 12.40 -14.71
C ILE A 219 -4.91 11.03 -14.56
N GLN A 220 -3.67 11.04 -14.09
CA GLN A 220 -2.95 9.85 -13.64
C GLN A 220 -2.81 9.87 -12.12
N PHE A 221 -3.15 8.76 -11.46
CA PHE A 221 -2.78 8.49 -10.06
C PHE A 221 -1.60 7.51 -10.04
N GLY A 222 -0.74 7.62 -9.03
CA GLY A 222 0.29 6.60 -8.80
C GLY A 222 1.40 6.55 -9.85
N GLN A 223 1.90 7.70 -10.34
CA GLN A 223 2.78 7.76 -11.53
C GLN A 223 3.98 6.81 -11.47
N TYR A 224 4.56 6.63 -10.29
CA TYR A 224 5.75 5.80 -10.06
C TYR A 224 5.53 4.63 -9.12
N ASN A 225 4.29 4.39 -8.68
CA ASN A 225 3.96 3.27 -7.82
C ASN A 225 3.34 2.11 -8.62
N GLU A 226 3.20 0.96 -7.98
CA GLU A 226 2.60 -0.24 -8.57
C GLU A 226 1.10 -0.09 -8.88
N PHE A 227 0.49 1.04 -8.49
CA PHE A 227 -0.91 1.40 -8.69
C PHE A 227 -1.10 2.51 -9.72
N ASN A 228 -0.17 2.62 -10.68
CA ASN A 228 -0.29 3.54 -11.80
C ASN A 228 -1.64 3.37 -12.53
N ARG A 229 -2.53 4.34 -12.33
CA ARG A 229 -3.88 4.40 -12.88
C ARG A 229 -3.97 5.60 -13.81
N ARG A 230 -3.88 5.34 -15.11
CA ARG A 230 -4.12 6.34 -16.14
C ARG A 230 -5.59 6.37 -16.46
N LEU A 231 -6.27 7.37 -15.94
CA LEU A 231 -7.69 7.51 -16.21
C LEU A 231 -7.89 8.28 -17.53
N PHE A 232 -8.86 7.81 -18.32
CA PHE A 232 -9.50 8.52 -19.44
C PHE A 232 -8.76 8.53 -20.78
N ASP A 233 -7.71 7.71 -20.92
CA ASP A 233 -6.86 7.74 -22.12
C ASP A 233 -7.49 7.05 -23.34
N GLU A 234 -8.23 5.94 -23.15
CA GLU A 234 -8.87 5.19 -24.24
C GLU A 234 -10.28 4.74 -23.86
N TYR A 235 -11.22 4.83 -24.82
CA TYR A 235 -12.57 4.33 -24.68
C TYR A 235 -12.83 3.20 -25.68
N SER A 236 -13.38 2.10 -25.19
CA SER A 236 -13.84 1.00 -26.02
C SER A 236 -14.98 0.25 -25.34
N ARG A 237 -15.73 -0.52 -26.11
CA ARG A 237 -16.63 -1.51 -25.52
C ARG A 237 -15.80 -2.60 -24.88
N LEU A 238 -16.21 -3.11 -23.72
CA LEU A 238 -15.48 -4.16 -23.03
C LEU A 238 -15.32 -5.40 -23.94
N SER A 239 -16.36 -5.76 -24.69
CA SER A 239 -16.32 -6.84 -25.68
C SER A 239 -15.20 -6.72 -26.72
N ASP A 240 -14.85 -5.49 -27.12
CA ASP A 240 -13.74 -5.20 -28.03
C ASP A 240 -12.41 -5.18 -27.26
N ALA A 241 -12.40 -4.62 -26.05
CA ALA A 241 -11.22 -4.53 -25.16
C ALA A 241 -10.69 -5.91 -24.74
N LEU A 242 -11.56 -6.92 -24.59
CA LEU A 242 -11.18 -8.32 -24.31
C LEU A 242 -10.22 -8.90 -25.37
N GLY A 243 -10.18 -8.31 -26.57
CA GLY A 243 -9.20 -8.65 -27.60
C GLY A 243 -7.75 -8.48 -27.15
N TYR A 244 -7.48 -7.62 -26.16
CA TYR A 244 -6.16 -7.48 -25.54
C TYR A 244 -5.66 -8.83 -24.95
N TRP A 245 -6.57 -9.64 -24.38
CA TRP A 245 -6.26 -10.98 -23.87
C TRP A 245 -6.46 -12.09 -24.91
N ASN A 246 -6.54 -11.75 -26.20
CA ASN A 246 -6.83 -12.67 -27.30
C ASN A 246 -8.19 -13.37 -27.18
N ILE A 247 -9.17 -12.72 -26.53
CA ILE A 247 -10.54 -13.24 -26.40
C ILE A 247 -11.39 -12.59 -27.49
N ASP A 248 -11.83 -13.41 -28.45
CA ASP A 248 -12.81 -12.98 -29.45
C ASP A 248 -14.22 -13.12 -28.86
N SER A 249 -14.78 -11.99 -28.41
CA SER A 249 -16.07 -11.96 -27.73
C SER A 249 -17.23 -12.46 -28.59
N ALA A 250 -17.10 -12.44 -29.93
CA ALA A 250 -18.12 -12.97 -30.84
C ALA A 250 -18.07 -14.50 -30.95
N ILE A 251 -16.96 -15.13 -30.54
CA ILE A 251 -16.77 -16.59 -30.52
C ILE A 251 -17.04 -17.15 -29.13
N GLU A 252 -16.51 -16.50 -28.09
CA GLU A 252 -16.50 -17.03 -26.72
C GLU A 252 -17.83 -16.84 -25.97
N PHE A 253 -18.62 -15.83 -26.35
CA PHE A 253 -19.86 -15.48 -25.66
C PHE A 253 -21.09 -15.61 -26.56
N ASP A 254 -22.22 -15.96 -25.95
CA ASP A 254 -23.51 -15.89 -26.63
C ASP A 254 -23.91 -14.42 -26.93
N GLN A 255 -24.86 -14.25 -27.84
CA GLN A 255 -25.30 -12.93 -28.29
C GLN A 255 -25.79 -12.04 -27.14
N THR A 256 -26.50 -12.60 -26.15
CA THR A 256 -27.04 -11.83 -25.03
C THR A 256 -25.94 -11.39 -24.08
N THR A 257 -24.98 -12.26 -23.79
CA THR A 257 -23.80 -11.94 -23.00
C THR A 257 -22.97 -10.87 -23.70
N LYS A 258 -22.73 -11.01 -25.01
CA LYS A 258 -22.02 -10.01 -25.80
C LYS A 258 -22.72 -8.65 -25.78
N GLU A 259 -24.05 -8.60 -25.95
CA GLU A 259 -24.82 -7.35 -25.88
C GLU A 259 -24.67 -6.64 -24.52
N LYS A 260 -24.61 -7.40 -23.42
CA LYS A 260 -24.33 -6.83 -22.09
C LYS A 260 -22.91 -6.28 -21.98
N LEU A 261 -21.91 -6.97 -22.56
CA LEU A 261 -20.53 -6.50 -22.63
C LEU A 261 -20.38 -5.26 -23.53
N ASP A 262 -21.17 -5.17 -24.60
CA ASP A 262 -21.19 -4.00 -25.49
C ASP A 262 -21.73 -2.73 -24.78
N ASN A 263 -22.51 -2.90 -23.69
CA ASN A 263 -22.97 -1.81 -22.81
C ASN A 263 -21.97 -1.44 -21.71
N ILE A 264 -20.84 -2.13 -21.62
CA ILE A 264 -19.79 -1.80 -20.65
C ILE A 264 -18.69 -1.07 -21.40
N ILE A 265 -18.42 0.18 -21.01
CA ILE A 265 -17.50 1.06 -21.72
C ILE A 265 -16.26 1.26 -20.86
N THR A 266 -15.12 0.77 -21.33
CA THR A 266 -13.83 1.02 -20.70
C THR A 266 -13.50 2.50 -20.84
N PHE A 267 -12.90 3.09 -19.80
CA PHE A 267 -12.41 4.47 -19.85
C PHE A 267 -11.02 4.62 -19.25
N SER A 268 -10.42 3.53 -18.75
CA SER A 268 -9.09 3.55 -18.17
C SER A 268 -8.52 2.14 -18.13
N TYR A 269 -7.19 2.08 -18.16
CA TYR A 269 -6.41 0.86 -18.00
C TYR A 269 -5.44 1.03 -16.81
N GLY A 270 -5.32 -0.01 -15.99
CA GLY A 270 -4.25 -0.16 -15.00
C GLY A 270 -2.96 -0.68 -15.64
N ASP A 271 -1.81 -0.23 -15.16
CA ASP A 271 -0.49 -0.62 -15.66
C ASP A 271 -0.13 -2.10 -15.33
N GLU A 272 0.70 -2.71 -16.17
CA GLU A 272 1.13 -4.13 -16.18
C GLU A 272 2.03 -4.53 -14.99
N GLY A 273 2.36 -3.58 -14.10
CA GLY A 273 3.31 -3.77 -13.00
C GLY A 273 2.97 -4.94 -12.06
N LEU A 274 1.70 -5.33 -11.97
CA LEU A 274 1.21 -6.38 -11.07
C LEU A 274 0.74 -7.67 -11.75
N GLN A 275 1.03 -7.89 -13.04
CA GLN A 275 0.51 -9.04 -13.83
C GLN A 275 -1.03 -9.14 -13.91
N LEU A 276 -1.76 -8.19 -13.35
CA LEU A 276 -3.21 -8.08 -13.43
C LEU A 276 -3.49 -6.76 -14.14
N GLN A 277 -3.95 -6.84 -15.38
CA GLN A 277 -4.46 -5.67 -16.07
C GLN A 277 -5.90 -5.44 -15.64
N TRP A 278 -6.23 -4.18 -15.34
CA TRP A 278 -7.55 -3.77 -14.92
C TRP A 278 -8.14 -2.80 -15.94
N PHE A 279 -9.41 -2.96 -16.28
CA PHE A 279 -10.19 -1.91 -16.91
C PHE A 279 -11.10 -1.27 -15.85
N HIS A 280 -11.16 0.05 -15.83
CA HIS A 280 -12.26 0.75 -15.17
C HIS A 280 -13.33 1.04 -16.21
N CYS A 281 -14.57 0.67 -15.90
CA CYS A 281 -15.64 0.62 -16.87
C CYS A 281 -16.90 1.33 -16.38
N PHE A 282 -17.54 2.08 -17.28
CA PHE A 282 -18.93 2.51 -17.13
C PHE A 282 -19.86 1.33 -17.43
N ASP A 283 -20.67 0.91 -16.46
CA ASP A 283 -21.66 -0.15 -16.67
C ASP A 283 -23.03 0.44 -17.06
N TYR A 284 -23.28 0.64 -18.36
CA TYR A 284 -24.56 1.17 -18.82
C TYR A 284 -25.74 0.21 -18.62
N ASN A 285 -25.50 -1.04 -18.18
CA ASN A 285 -26.59 -1.90 -17.74
C ASN A 285 -27.23 -1.37 -16.43
N THR A 286 -26.53 -0.51 -15.70
CA THR A 286 -27.00 0.14 -14.46
C THR A 286 -27.51 1.56 -14.66
N LEU A 287 -27.65 2.03 -15.91
CA LEU A 287 -28.04 3.41 -16.22
C LEU A 287 -29.30 3.84 -15.47
N ASN A 288 -29.15 4.88 -14.66
CA ASN A 288 -30.27 5.52 -13.98
C ASN A 288 -30.91 6.56 -14.93
N PRO A 289 -32.18 6.38 -15.34
CA PRO A 289 -32.82 7.28 -16.30
C PRO A 289 -33.12 8.68 -15.74
N ASP A 290 -33.16 8.84 -14.42
CA ASP A 290 -33.48 10.12 -13.77
C ASP A 290 -32.23 11.00 -13.61
N THR A 291 -31.05 10.39 -13.41
CA THR A 291 -29.78 11.10 -13.18
C THR A 291 -28.81 11.00 -14.34
N ALA A 292 -29.03 10.07 -15.28
CA ALA A 292 -28.08 9.66 -16.32
C ALA A 292 -26.72 9.15 -15.78
N GLU A 293 -26.68 8.76 -14.49
CA GLU A 293 -25.50 8.16 -13.87
C GLU A 293 -25.48 6.64 -14.09
N VAL A 294 -24.28 6.08 -14.09
CA VAL A 294 -24.01 4.64 -14.19
C VAL A 294 -23.02 4.25 -13.08
N ASP A 295 -23.05 3.00 -12.65
CA ASP A 295 -22.03 2.47 -11.76
C ASP A 295 -20.69 2.29 -12.49
N ILE A 296 -19.61 2.34 -11.71
CA ILE A 296 -18.27 2.01 -12.18
C ILE A 296 -17.90 0.65 -11.64
N ILE A 297 -17.50 -0.24 -12.55
CA ILE A 297 -16.97 -1.56 -12.20
C ILE A 297 -15.49 -1.61 -12.57
N ASP A 298 -14.75 -2.37 -11.77
CA ASP A 298 -13.37 -2.72 -12.04
C ASP A 298 -13.38 -4.13 -12.64
N PHE A 299 -12.64 -4.32 -13.71
CA PHE A 299 -12.60 -5.56 -14.46
C PHE A 299 -11.16 -6.03 -14.54
N ASP A 300 -10.84 -7.19 -13.98
CA ASP A 300 -9.49 -7.77 -14.06
C ASP A 300 -9.40 -8.93 -15.07
N GLN A 301 -8.17 -9.35 -15.35
CA GLN A 301 -7.91 -10.47 -16.27
C GLN A 301 -8.52 -11.80 -15.77
N ASP A 302 -8.63 -12.02 -14.46
CA ASP A 302 -9.16 -13.27 -13.90
C ASP A 302 -10.69 -13.36 -14.10
N ASP A 303 -11.36 -12.22 -14.19
CA ASP A 303 -12.79 -12.10 -14.51
C ASP A 303 -13.12 -12.38 -15.99
N CYS A 304 -12.12 -12.50 -16.88
CA CYS A 304 -12.34 -12.65 -18.33
C CYS A 304 -13.20 -13.86 -18.73
N HIS A 305 -13.25 -14.90 -17.90
CA HIS A 305 -14.08 -16.09 -18.12
C HIS A 305 -15.52 -15.96 -17.62
N ASN A 306 -15.80 -14.97 -16.76
CA ASN A 306 -17.13 -14.64 -16.31
C ASN A 306 -17.28 -13.11 -16.17
N PRO A 307 -17.23 -12.38 -17.29
CA PRO A 307 -17.06 -10.94 -17.28
C PRO A 307 -18.24 -10.16 -16.69
N LEU A 308 -19.37 -10.85 -16.47
CA LEU A 308 -20.58 -10.27 -15.90
C LEU A 308 -20.75 -10.60 -14.40
N ALA A 309 -19.82 -11.33 -13.78
CA ALA A 309 -19.90 -11.70 -12.37
C ALA A 309 -20.00 -10.48 -11.44
N SER A 310 -19.28 -9.42 -11.81
CA SER A 310 -19.16 -8.16 -11.07
C SER A 310 -20.22 -7.13 -11.47
N CYS A 311 -21.04 -7.42 -12.49
CA CYS A 311 -22.08 -6.51 -12.96
C CYS A 311 -23.30 -6.55 -12.04
N SER A 312 -23.83 -5.37 -11.71
CA SER A 312 -25.07 -5.24 -10.96
C SER A 312 -26.27 -5.28 -11.90
N GLU A 313 -27.33 -5.98 -11.52
CA GLU A 313 -28.64 -5.83 -12.19
C GLU A 313 -29.44 -4.64 -11.62
N GLN A 314 -28.91 -3.95 -10.61
CA GLN A 314 -29.55 -2.81 -9.97
C GLN A 314 -29.12 -1.51 -10.64
N MET A 315 -30.05 -0.56 -10.75
CA MET A 315 -29.74 0.77 -11.25
C MET A 315 -28.81 1.53 -10.30
N CYS A 316 -27.92 2.34 -10.85
CA CYS A 316 -27.05 3.23 -10.09
C CYS A 316 -27.89 4.18 -9.23
N VAL A 317 -27.67 4.16 -7.92
CA VAL A 317 -28.41 4.99 -6.94
C VAL A 317 -27.67 6.28 -6.58
N GLY A 318 -26.48 6.51 -7.13
CA GLY A 318 -25.63 7.64 -6.79
C GLY A 318 -24.92 8.25 -7.99
N ARG A 319 -23.79 8.92 -7.72
CA ARG A 319 -22.88 9.46 -8.73
C ARG A 319 -21.73 8.47 -8.88
N GLY A 320 -21.93 7.44 -9.69
CA GLY A 320 -21.04 6.28 -9.72
C GLY A 320 -19.58 6.65 -9.95
N PHE A 321 -19.32 7.58 -10.87
CA PHE A 321 -17.98 8.07 -11.15
C PHE A 321 -17.35 8.83 -9.96
N ASP A 322 -18.09 9.72 -9.30
CA ASP A 322 -17.57 10.45 -8.13
C ASP A 322 -17.22 9.51 -6.98
N ASN A 323 -18.09 8.52 -6.73
CA ASN A 323 -17.86 7.50 -5.72
C ASN A 323 -16.61 6.67 -6.04
N HIS A 324 -16.39 6.35 -7.32
CA HIS A 324 -15.22 5.62 -7.77
C HIS A 324 -13.92 6.40 -7.55
N ILE A 325 -13.87 7.68 -7.95
CA ILE A 325 -12.70 8.53 -7.70
C ILE A 325 -12.44 8.72 -6.20
N SER A 326 -13.49 8.88 -5.41
CA SER A 326 -13.38 8.96 -3.95
C SER A 326 -12.76 7.70 -3.35
N ARG A 327 -13.13 6.52 -3.84
CA ARG A 327 -12.54 5.22 -3.44
C ARG A 327 -11.08 5.11 -3.86
N ILE A 328 -10.73 5.53 -5.08
CA ILE A 328 -9.34 5.60 -5.53
C ILE A 328 -8.52 6.48 -4.58
N VAL A 329 -8.99 7.69 -4.27
CA VAL A 329 -8.30 8.60 -3.36
C VAL A 329 -8.17 8.02 -1.95
N ASP A 330 -9.21 7.40 -1.40
CA ASP A 330 -9.15 6.72 -0.10
C ASP A 330 -8.09 5.61 -0.10
N MET A 331 -7.95 4.88 -1.21
CA MET A 331 -6.89 3.89 -1.39
C MET A 331 -5.50 4.53 -1.47
N GLU A 332 -5.31 5.59 -2.24
CA GLU A 332 -4.01 6.29 -2.33
C GLU A 332 -3.58 6.82 -0.96
N ILE A 333 -4.50 7.43 -0.19
CA ILE A 333 -4.20 7.89 1.18
C ILE A 333 -3.81 6.71 2.08
N SER A 334 -4.50 5.58 1.98
CA SER A 334 -4.12 4.37 2.73
C SER A 334 -2.72 3.89 2.35
N LEU A 335 -2.40 3.87 1.06
CA LEU A 335 -1.10 3.44 0.56
C LEU A 335 0.04 4.34 1.05
N ILE A 336 -0.15 5.66 1.02
CA ILE A 336 0.82 6.62 1.58
C ILE A 336 1.08 6.33 3.06
N LEU A 337 0.05 5.97 3.83
CA LEU A 337 0.16 5.66 5.25
C LEU A 337 0.72 4.27 5.55
N ASP A 338 0.67 3.35 4.59
CA ASP A 338 1.16 1.98 4.72
C ASP A 338 2.64 1.82 4.31
N GLN A 339 3.22 2.82 3.62
CA GLN A 339 4.66 2.94 3.36
C GLN A 339 5.44 3.30 4.62
#